data_AF-A0A7S3FPS3-F1
#
_entry.id   AF-A0A7S3FPS3-F1
#
_cell.length_a   1.000
_cell.length_b   1.000
_cell.length_c   1.000
_cell.angle_alpha   90.00
_cell.angle_beta   90.00
_cell.angle_gamma   90.00
#
_symmetry.space_group_name_H-M   'P 1'
#
loop_
_entity.id
_entity.type
_entity.pdbx_description
1 polymer ?
#
loop_
_entity_poly.entity_id
_entity_poly.type
_entity_poly.pdbx_seq_one_letter_code
_entity_poly.pdbx_strand_id
1 'polypeptide(L)'
;RLSRRAFLLQPTPPAQLHARRMSFFAVGLAQQFMLCPLVYPFRALSESLGSEWSALDLVAAAGSSIGILVSWTADAQLHRYCNSGPYREGGSKPPVLSSGLWYLSRHPNYVGEQVFWWSLALFAVAREDYIALVGPAINSLVLLQVTHMTEAHMLGTWKSERRKREYREYARRTPA
;
A
#
# COMPACT_ATOMS: atom_id res chain seq x y z
N ARG A 1 -11.60 35.36 -3.48
CA ARG A 1 -11.83 34.10 -4.25
C ARG A 1 -11.31 34.14 -5.69
N LEU A 2 -11.11 35.32 -6.30
CA LEU A 2 -10.58 35.48 -7.66
C LEU A 2 -9.07 35.15 -7.80
N SER A 3 -8.25 35.36 -6.76
CA SER A 3 -6.79 35.15 -6.85
C SER A 3 -6.34 33.69 -6.99
N ARG A 4 -7.07 32.72 -6.42
CA ARG A 4 -6.72 31.29 -6.54
C ARG A 4 -7.02 30.71 -7.92
N ARG A 5 -8.07 31.19 -8.60
CA ARG A 5 -8.38 30.78 -9.97
C ARG A 5 -7.36 31.33 -10.96
N ALA A 6 -6.88 32.56 -10.74
CA ALA A 6 -5.81 33.14 -11.56
C ALA A 6 -4.49 32.36 -11.45
N PHE A 7 -4.12 31.90 -10.25
CA PHE A 7 -2.92 31.08 -10.04
C PHE A 7 -3.00 29.70 -10.72
N LEU A 8 -4.17 29.06 -10.73
CA LEU A 8 -4.36 27.74 -11.36
C LEU A 8 -4.43 27.80 -12.90
N LEU A 9 -4.66 28.99 -13.47
CA LEU A 9 -4.74 29.21 -14.91
C LEU A 9 -3.43 29.71 -15.51
N GLN A 10 -2.38 29.91 -14.70
CA GLN A 10 -1.06 30.21 -15.23
C GLN A 10 -0.48 28.96 -15.90
N PRO A 11 -0.10 29.03 -17.19
CA PRO A 11 0.54 27.90 -17.86
C PRO A 11 1.82 27.54 -17.12
N THR A 12 1.98 26.26 -16.78
CA THR A 12 3.22 25.78 -16.14
C THR A 12 4.40 26.10 -17.04
N PRO A 13 5.50 26.67 -16.52
CA PRO A 13 6.69 26.96 -17.30
C PRO A 13 7.17 25.71 -18.04
N PRO A 14 7.67 25.83 -19.29
CA PRO A 14 8.08 24.67 -20.09
C PRO A 14 9.15 23.82 -19.39
N ALA A 15 10.05 24.42 -18.60
CA ALA A 15 11.04 23.68 -17.81
C ALA A 15 10.40 22.78 -16.73
N GLN A 16 9.34 23.24 -16.05
CA GLN A 16 8.61 22.44 -15.07
C GLN A 16 7.81 21.31 -15.73
N LEU A 17 7.30 21.54 -16.94
CA LEU A 17 6.59 20.52 -17.70
C LEU A 17 7.55 19.39 -18.14
N HIS A 18 8.76 19.74 -18.61
CA HIS A 18 9.81 18.76 -18.92
C HIS A 18 10.23 17.96 -17.69
N ALA A 19 10.48 18.62 -16.56
CA ALA A 19 10.82 17.93 -15.32
C ALA A 19 9.72 16.95 -14.87
N ARG A 20 8.45 17.35 -14.92
CA ARG A 20 7.31 16.46 -14.58
C ARG A 20 7.19 15.26 -15.52
N ARG A 21 7.43 15.46 -16.82
CA ARG A 21 7.47 14.37 -17.81
C ARG A 21 8.62 13.41 -17.52
N MET A 22 9.82 13.92 -17.26
CA MET A 22 10.98 13.10 -16.91
C MET A 22 10.74 12.30 -15.62
N SER A 23 10.15 12.91 -14.60
CA SER A 23 9.77 12.20 -13.36
C SER A 23 8.73 11.11 -13.62
N PHE A 24 7.71 11.36 -14.46
CA PHE A 24 6.72 10.35 -14.82
C PHE A 24 7.37 9.13 -15.48
N PHE A 25 8.24 9.35 -16.47
CA PHE A 25 8.94 8.26 -17.15
C PHE A 25 9.94 7.56 -16.23
N ALA A 26 10.72 8.29 -15.43
CA ALA A 26 11.70 7.71 -14.51
C ALA A 26 11.04 6.82 -13.45
N VAL A 27 9.95 7.30 -12.83
CA VAL A 27 9.19 6.51 -11.84
C VAL A 27 8.53 5.31 -12.49
N GLY A 28 7.90 5.49 -13.65
CA GLY A 28 7.27 4.38 -14.38
C GLY A 28 8.27 3.30 -14.80
N LEU A 29 9.44 3.69 -15.30
CA LEU A 29 10.51 2.75 -15.66
C LEU A 29 11.02 1.99 -14.42
N ALA A 30 11.27 2.72 -13.32
CA ALA A 30 11.73 2.13 -12.06
C ALA A 30 10.70 1.12 -11.50
N GLN A 31 9.41 1.44 -11.60
CA GLN A 31 8.34 0.50 -11.24
C GLN A 31 8.37 -0.75 -12.10
N GLN A 32 8.62 -0.67 -13.40
CA GLN A 32 8.70 -1.84 -14.26
C GLN A 32 9.85 -2.78 -13.86
N PHE A 33 11.02 -2.22 -13.52
CA PHE A 33 12.15 -3.02 -13.01
C PHE A 33 11.84 -3.69 -11.68
N MET A 34 11.09 -3.03 -10.80
CA MET A 34 10.65 -3.62 -9.53
C MET A 34 9.62 -4.74 -9.72
N LEU A 35 8.74 -4.61 -10.72
CA LEU A 35 7.68 -5.59 -10.98
C LEU A 35 8.25 -6.94 -11.44
N CYS A 36 9.32 -6.96 -12.22
CA CYS A 36 9.94 -8.19 -12.74
C CYS A 36 10.26 -9.23 -11.64
N PRO A 37 11.04 -8.91 -10.59
CA PRO A 37 11.29 -9.85 -9.50
C PRO A 37 10.04 -10.11 -8.65
N LEU A 38 9.12 -9.14 -8.54
CA LEU A 38 7.89 -9.29 -7.75
C LEU A 38 6.93 -10.33 -8.33
N VAL A 39 6.82 -10.40 -9.67
CA VAL A 39 5.96 -11.39 -10.34
C VAL A 39 6.63 -12.76 -10.52
N TYR A 40 7.93 -12.87 -10.26
CA TYR A 40 8.67 -14.12 -10.44
C TYR A 40 8.06 -15.34 -9.70
N PRO A 41 7.54 -15.22 -8.45
CA PRO A 41 6.85 -16.31 -7.78
C PRO A 41 5.67 -16.93 -8.56
N PHE A 42 5.04 -16.19 -9.48
CA PHE A 42 3.96 -16.73 -10.31
C PHE A 42 4.43 -17.86 -11.25
N ARG A 43 5.71 -17.89 -11.61
CA ARG A 43 6.30 -19.01 -12.37
C ARG A 43 6.18 -20.30 -11.57
N ALA A 44 6.61 -20.29 -10.30
CA ALA A 44 6.54 -21.44 -9.43
C ALA A 44 5.10 -21.85 -9.09
N LEU A 45 4.19 -20.88 -8.96
CA LEU A 45 2.75 -21.15 -8.86
C LEU A 45 2.22 -21.85 -10.13
N SER A 46 2.62 -21.42 -11.33
CA SER A 46 2.16 -22.08 -12.56
C SER A 46 2.62 -23.52 -12.67
N GLU A 47 3.83 -23.81 -12.17
CA GLU A 47 4.38 -25.17 -12.10
C GLU A 47 3.65 -26.02 -11.06
N SER A 48 3.16 -25.43 -9.97
CA SER A 48 2.41 -26.15 -8.93
C SER A 48 1.03 -26.60 -9.36
N LEU A 49 0.42 -25.94 -10.35
CA LEU A 49 -0.88 -26.35 -10.88
C LEU A 49 -0.83 -27.67 -11.66
N GLY A 50 0.35 -28.07 -12.15
CA GLY A 50 0.56 -29.31 -12.90
C GLY A 50 1.26 -30.42 -12.10
N SER A 51 1.58 -30.19 -10.83
CA SER A 51 2.30 -31.13 -9.97
C SER A 51 1.46 -31.57 -8.77
N GLU A 52 1.91 -32.61 -8.06
CA GLU A 52 1.38 -32.89 -6.73
C GLU A 52 1.70 -31.71 -5.79
N TRP A 53 0.75 -31.38 -4.91
CA TRP A 53 0.91 -30.28 -3.95
C TRP A 53 1.60 -30.77 -2.69
N SER A 54 2.69 -30.10 -2.32
CA SER A 54 3.33 -30.26 -1.04
C SER A 54 2.52 -29.59 0.07
N ALA A 55 2.85 -29.90 1.34
CA ALA A 55 2.29 -29.17 2.48
C ALA A 55 2.61 -27.67 2.42
N LEU A 56 3.76 -27.30 1.84
CA LEU A 56 4.15 -25.89 1.69
C LEU A 56 3.30 -25.18 0.63
N ASP A 57 2.92 -25.86 -0.45
CA ASP A 57 1.99 -25.31 -1.46
C ASP A 57 0.60 -25.02 -0.85
N LEU A 58 0.13 -25.87 0.08
CA LEU A 58 -1.11 -25.64 0.81
C LEU A 58 -1.02 -24.42 1.74
N VAL A 59 0.09 -24.27 2.47
CA VAL A 59 0.36 -23.08 3.30
C VAL A 59 0.42 -21.82 2.43
N ALA A 60 1.09 -21.89 1.28
CA ALA A 60 1.19 -20.80 0.31
C ALA A 60 -0.19 -20.38 -0.24
N ALA A 61 -1.03 -21.35 -0.61
CA ALA A 61 -2.40 -21.12 -1.10
C ALA A 61 -3.30 -20.50 -0.01
N ALA A 62 -3.24 -21.02 1.21
CA ALA A 62 -4.00 -20.49 2.34
C ALA A 62 -3.54 -19.07 2.70
N GLY A 63 -2.23 -18.85 2.80
CA GLY A 63 -1.63 -17.56 3.12
C GLY A 63 -1.96 -16.49 2.07
N SER A 64 -1.83 -16.82 0.78
CA SER A 64 -2.17 -15.89 -0.31
C SER A 64 -3.66 -15.51 -0.30
N SER A 65 -4.54 -16.48 -0.06
CA SER A 65 -5.99 -16.24 0.10
C SER A 65 -6.29 -15.32 1.29
N ILE A 66 -5.68 -15.57 2.44
CA ILE A 66 -5.81 -14.74 3.64
C ILE A 66 -5.31 -13.31 3.37
N GLY A 67 -4.15 -13.17 2.72
CA GLY A 67 -3.58 -11.87 2.34
C GLY A 67 -4.56 -11.04 1.51
N ILE A 68 -5.13 -11.63 0.46
CA ILE A 68 -6.14 -10.99 -0.39
C ILE A 68 -7.38 -10.58 0.44
N LEU A 69 -7.90 -11.47 1.28
CA LEU A 69 -9.08 -11.19 2.09
C LEU A 69 -8.85 -10.04 3.08
N VAL A 70 -7.68 -10.00 3.71
CA VAL A 70 -7.27 -8.92 4.62
C VAL A 70 -7.18 -7.60 3.87
N SER A 71 -6.47 -7.57 2.73
CA SER A 71 -6.33 -6.35 1.91
C SER A 71 -7.67 -5.84 1.42
N TRP A 72 -8.49 -6.72 0.84
CA TRP A 72 -9.83 -6.37 0.36
C TRP A 72 -10.73 -5.83 1.47
N THR A 73 -10.72 -6.48 2.64
CA THR A 73 -11.53 -6.03 3.79
C THR A 73 -11.06 -4.68 4.32
N ALA A 74 -9.74 -4.47 4.41
CA ALA A 74 -9.15 -3.21 4.86
C ALA A 74 -9.52 -2.05 3.93
N ASP A 75 -9.41 -2.25 2.61
CA ASP A 75 -9.77 -1.25 1.61
C ASP A 75 -11.28 -1.00 1.59
N ALA A 76 -12.12 -2.03 1.74
CA ALA A 76 -13.56 -1.88 1.83
C ALA A 76 -13.99 -1.11 3.11
N GLN A 77 -13.30 -1.31 4.23
CA GLN A 77 -13.51 -0.53 5.45
C GLN A 77 -13.11 0.93 5.25
N LEU A 78 -11.95 1.19 4.64
CA LEU A 78 -11.46 2.53 4.37
C LEU A 78 -12.34 3.27 3.35
N HIS A 79 -12.78 2.61 2.30
CA HIS A 79 -13.64 3.18 1.26
C HIS A 79 -15.00 3.58 1.84
N ARG A 80 -15.65 2.68 2.59
CA ARG A 80 -16.90 2.99 3.31
C ARG A 80 -16.71 4.13 4.29
N TYR A 81 -15.59 4.14 5.00
CA TYR A 81 -15.26 5.24 5.87
C TYR A 81 -15.09 6.54 5.09
N CYS A 82 -14.30 6.63 4.03
CA CYS A 82 -14.15 7.85 3.24
C CYS A 82 -15.48 8.37 2.67
N ASN A 83 -16.38 7.48 2.26
CA ASN A 83 -17.68 7.83 1.67
C ASN A 83 -18.77 8.18 2.69
N SER A 84 -18.59 7.91 3.98
CA SER A 84 -19.60 8.22 5.02
C SER A 84 -19.72 9.72 5.36
N GLY A 85 -19.05 10.60 4.60
CA GLY A 85 -19.11 12.06 4.74
C GLY A 85 -17.75 12.68 5.10
N PRO A 86 -17.55 13.98 4.92
CA PRO A 86 -16.27 14.61 5.24
C PRO A 86 -16.04 14.68 6.76
N TYR A 87 -14.77 14.61 7.18
CA TYR A 87 -14.38 15.08 8.51
C TYR A 87 -14.75 16.56 8.64
N ARG A 88 -15.43 16.92 9.72
CA ARG A 88 -15.75 18.32 10.07
C ARG A 88 -15.22 18.59 11.46
N GLU A 89 -14.53 19.72 11.63
CA GLU A 89 -14.04 20.15 12.94
C GLU A 89 -15.24 20.38 13.87
N GLY A 90 -15.33 19.62 14.97
CA GLY A 90 -16.51 19.60 15.85
C GLY A 90 -17.67 18.71 15.39
N GLY A 91 -17.52 17.98 14.29
CA GLY A 91 -18.50 16.99 13.82
C GLY A 91 -18.35 15.63 14.52
N SER A 92 -19.30 14.73 14.25
CA SER A 92 -19.38 13.39 14.85
C SER A 92 -18.42 12.36 14.25
N LYS A 93 -17.84 12.64 13.07
CA LYS A 93 -16.95 11.71 12.38
C LYS A 93 -15.49 11.95 12.81
N PRO A 94 -14.78 10.94 13.36
CA PRO A 94 -13.36 11.04 13.67
C PRO A 94 -12.52 11.41 12.42
N PRO A 95 -11.27 11.84 12.57
CA PRO A 95 -10.38 12.12 11.44
C PRO A 95 -9.67 10.89 10.88
N VAL A 96 -9.69 9.79 11.64
CA VAL A 96 -9.01 8.53 11.35
C VAL A 96 -9.96 7.36 11.57
N LEU A 97 -9.88 6.36 10.71
CA LEU A 97 -10.51 5.07 10.92
C LEU A 97 -9.67 4.31 11.93
N SER A 98 -10.24 3.94 13.08
CA SER A 98 -9.52 3.27 14.18
C SER A 98 -10.27 2.06 14.73
N SER A 99 -11.09 1.44 13.88
CA SER A 99 -11.95 0.29 14.19
C SER A 99 -11.79 -0.78 13.11
N GLY A 100 -12.19 -2.02 13.41
CA GLY A 100 -12.01 -3.13 12.47
C GLY A 100 -10.54 -3.50 12.33
N LEU A 101 -10.07 -3.74 11.10
CA LEU A 101 -8.66 -4.08 10.87
C LEU A 101 -7.72 -2.90 11.18
N TRP A 102 -8.23 -1.68 11.03
CA TRP A 102 -7.53 -0.43 11.34
C TRP A 102 -7.37 -0.20 12.85
N TYR A 103 -7.92 -1.05 13.71
CA TYR A 103 -7.55 -1.03 15.13
C TYR A 103 -6.22 -1.75 15.37
N LEU A 104 -5.94 -2.80 14.59
CA LEU A 104 -4.78 -3.69 14.78
C LEU A 104 -3.49 -3.16 14.14
N SER A 105 -3.59 -2.55 12.96
CA SER A 105 -2.47 -1.93 12.25
C SER A 105 -2.95 -0.63 11.61
N ARG A 106 -2.03 0.32 11.40
CA ARG A 106 -2.32 1.57 10.70
C ARG A 106 -2.44 1.37 9.20
N HIS A 107 -1.88 0.29 8.65
CA HIS A 107 -1.92 -0.05 7.22
C HIS A 107 -2.26 -1.53 7.03
N PRO A 108 -3.45 -1.99 7.45
CA PRO A 108 -3.81 -3.41 7.39
C PRO A 108 -3.87 -3.93 5.95
N ASN A 109 -4.12 -3.06 4.98
CA ASN A 109 -4.05 -3.41 3.56
C ASN A 109 -2.62 -3.74 3.09
N TYR A 110 -1.61 -3.04 3.62
CA TYR A 110 -0.21 -3.36 3.35
C TYR A 110 0.20 -4.66 4.01
N VAL A 111 -0.31 -4.96 5.22
CA VAL A 111 -0.09 -6.26 5.87
C VAL A 111 -0.66 -7.39 5.01
N GLY A 112 -1.89 -7.26 4.52
CA GLY A 112 -2.47 -8.26 3.61
C GLY A 112 -1.67 -8.44 2.32
N GLU A 113 -1.14 -7.35 1.76
CA GLU A 113 -0.29 -7.38 0.57
C GLU A 113 1.05 -8.08 0.84
N GLN A 114 1.68 -7.83 2.00
CA GLN A 114 2.88 -8.54 2.42
C GLN A 114 2.61 -10.04 2.55
N VAL A 115 1.56 -10.42 3.27
CA VAL A 115 1.17 -11.83 3.44
C VAL A 115 0.96 -12.48 2.09
N PHE A 116 0.28 -11.80 1.15
CA PHE A 116 0.06 -12.31 -0.20
C PHE A 116 1.38 -12.59 -0.94
N TRP A 117 2.28 -11.60 -1.05
CA TRP A 117 3.52 -11.75 -1.82
C TRP A 117 4.49 -12.75 -1.22
N TRP A 118 4.63 -12.76 0.11
CA TRP A 118 5.46 -13.75 0.80
C TRP A 118 4.89 -15.15 0.67
N SER A 119 3.56 -15.30 0.74
CA SER A 119 2.91 -16.60 0.52
C SER A 119 3.10 -17.09 -0.91
N LEU A 120 3.04 -16.21 -1.92
CA LEU A 120 3.35 -16.60 -3.30
C LEU A 120 4.79 -17.12 -3.44
N ALA A 121 5.75 -16.49 -2.77
CA ALA A 121 7.14 -16.95 -2.82
C ALA A 121 7.35 -18.31 -2.15
N LEU A 122 6.46 -18.74 -1.25
CA LEU A 122 6.52 -20.09 -0.68
C LEU A 122 6.29 -21.19 -1.73
N PHE A 123 5.53 -20.94 -2.81
CA PHE A 123 5.44 -21.89 -3.94
C PHE A 123 6.80 -22.14 -4.60
N ALA A 124 7.65 -21.13 -4.66
CA ALA A 124 9.00 -21.26 -5.20
C ALA A 124 9.96 -21.92 -4.21
N VAL A 125 9.85 -21.58 -2.92
CA VAL A 125 10.62 -22.25 -1.85
C VAL A 125 10.32 -23.75 -1.81
N ALA A 126 9.08 -24.17 -2.06
CA ALA A 126 8.71 -25.59 -2.15
C ALA A 126 9.46 -26.36 -3.26
N ARG A 127 10.03 -25.64 -4.22
CA ARG A 127 10.79 -26.16 -5.36
C ARG A 127 12.28 -25.76 -5.29
N GLU A 128 12.73 -25.37 -4.09
CA GLU A 128 14.11 -24.92 -3.82
C GLU A 128 14.56 -23.69 -4.63
N ASP A 129 13.60 -22.93 -5.16
CA ASP A 129 13.86 -21.69 -5.89
C ASP A 129 13.77 -20.47 -4.97
N TYR A 130 14.89 -20.20 -4.29
CA TYR A 130 14.99 -19.09 -3.34
C TYR A 130 15.13 -17.71 -4.01
N ILE A 131 15.38 -17.64 -5.33
CA ILE A 131 15.48 -16.37 -6.07
C ILE A 131 14.15 -15.61 -6.00
N ALA A 132 13.04 -16.34 -5.89
CA ALA A 132 11.70 -15.78 -5.76
C ALA A 132 11.48 -14.94 -4.49
N LEU A 133 12.35 -15.03 -3.48
CA LEU A 133 12.27 -14.21 -2.27
C LEU A 133 12.70 -12.75 -2.52
N VAL A 134 13.47 -12.49 -3.59
CA VAL A 134 13.97 -11.14 -3.90
C VAL A 134 12.83 -10.17 -4.18
N GLY A 135 11.79 -10.61 -4.90
CA GLY A 135 10.62 -9.78 -5.22
C GLY A 135 9.87 -9.28 -3.99
N PRO A 136 9.33 -10.17 -3.14
CA PRO A 136 8.67 -9.79 -1.88
C PRO A 136 9.56 -8.98 -0.94
N ALA A 137 10.86 -9.27 -0.88
CA ALA A 137 11.81 -8.50 -0.07
C ALA A 137 11.92 -7.04 -0.55
N ILE A 138 12.10 -6.83 -1.86
CA ILE A 138 12.09 -5.49 -2.46
C ILE A 138 10.74 -4.81 -2.21
N ASN A 139 9.63 -5.52 -2.41
CA ASN A 139 8.28 -4.98 -2.16
C ASN A 139 8.08 -4.58 -0.69
N SER A 140 8.64 -5.33 0.25
CA SER A 140 8.65 -5.00 1.68
C SER A 140 9.34 -3.67 1.94
N LEU A 141 10.54 -3.46 1.37
CA LEU A 141 11.29 -2.22 1.54
C LEU A 141 10.56 -1.02 0.92
N VAL A 142 9.98 -1.20 -0.27
CA VAL A 142 9.19 -0.15 -0.92
C VAL A 142 7.96 0.20 -0.10
N LEU A 143 7.19 -0.79 0.38
CA LEU A 143 6.00 -0.54 1.18
C LEU A 143 6.33 0.14 2.51
N LEU A 144 7.46 -0.20 3.15
CA LEU A 144 7.94 0.53 4.33
C LEU A 144 8.18 2.02 4.01
N GLN A 145 8.85 2.31 2.89
CA GLN A 145 9.11 3.68 2.47
C GLN A 145 7.82 4.43 2.11
N VAL A 146 6.91 3.78 1.39
CA VAL A 146 5.60 4.34 1.01
C VAL A 146 4.75 4.63 2.24
N THR A 147 4.76 3.73 3.23
CA THR A 147 4.10 3.93 4.52
C THR A 147 4.57 5.22 5.18
N HIS A 148 5.88 5.36 5.36
CA HIS A 148 6.47 6.55 5.97
C HIS A 148 6.15 7.82 5.18
N MET A 149 6.29 7.79 3.86
CA MET A 149 6.01 8.93 2.99
C MET A 149 4.53 9.35 3.05
N THR A 150 3.62 8.38 3.10
CA THR A 150 2.16 8.62 3.15
C THR A 150 1.78 9.26 4.48
N GLU A 151 2.28 8.74 5.60
CA GLU A 151 2.04 9.33 6.92
C GLU A 151 2.61 10.75 7.03
N ALA A 152 3.84 10.96 6.56
CA ALA A 152 4.47 12.29 6.53
C ALA A 152 3.68 13.28 5.65
N HIS A 153 3.21 12.82 4.48
CA HIS A 153 2.39 13.64 3.59
C HIS A 153 1.04 14.02 4.22
N MET A 154 0.35 13.09 4.88
CA MET A 154 -0.89 13.38 5.60
C MET A 154 -0.66 14.45 6.68
N LEU A 155 0.38 14.31 7.50
CA LEU A 155 0.70 15.28 8.56
C LEU A 155 1.14 16.64 8.01
N GLY A 156 1.83 16.68 6.87
CA GLY A 156 2.26 17.92 6.22
C GLY A 156 1.12 18.68 5.52
N THR A 157 0.12 17.98 5.00
CA THR A 157 -0.99 18.58 4.23
C THR A 157 -2.19 18.99 5.08
N TRP A 158 -2.40 18.35 6.24
CA TRP A 158 -3.51 18.70 7.12
C TRP A 158 -3.29 20.06 7.79
N LYS A 159 -4.34 20.89 7.78
CA LYS A 159 -4.30 22.23 8.39
C LYS A 159 -4.71 22.28 9.86
N SER A 160 -5.61 21.39 10.27
CA SER A 160 -6.10 21.36 11.65
C SER A 160 -5.09 20.66 12.55
N GLU A 161 -4.57 21.36 13.55
CA GLU A 161 -3.67 20.79 14.55
C GLU A 161 -4.38 19.75 15.43
N ARG A 162 -5.68 19.93 15.68
CA ARG A 162 -6.51 18.93 16.35
C ARG A 162 -6.52 17.61 15.59
N ARG A 163 -6.74 17.66 14.27
CA ARG A 163 -6.70 16.46 13.40
C ARG A 163 -5.35 15.74 13.48
N LYS A 164 -4.24 16.49 13.45
CA LYS A 164 -2.89 15.90 13.60
C LYS A 164 -2.69 15.27 14.98
N ARG A 165 -3.17 15.92 16.05
CA ARG A 165 -3.10 15.41 17.42
C ARG A 165 -3.87 14.09 17.58
N GLU A 166 -5.09 14.02 17.05
CA GLU A 166 -5.93 12.81 17.10
C GLU A 166 -5.29 11.65 16.30
N TYR A 167 -4.66 11.93 15.15
CA TYR A 167 -3.87 10.92 14.42
C TYR A 167 -2.65 10.44 15.22
N ARG A 168 -1.90 11.35 15.86
CA ARG A 168 -0.76 10.96 16.70
C ARG A 168 -1.20 10.11 17.90
N GLU A 169 -2.36 10.40 18.49
CA GLU A 169 -2.95 9.56 19.54
C GLU A 169 -3.28 8.16 19.02
N TYR A 170 -3.87 8.06 17.83
CA TYR A 170 -4.08 6.80 17.15
C TYR A 170 -2.77 6.06 16.86
N ALA A 171 -1.75 6.73 16.32
CA ALA A 171 -0.47 6.11 16.02
C ALA A 171 0.32 5.63 17.25
N ARG A 172 0.04 6.17 18.44
CA ARG A 172 0.60 5.67 19.70
C ARG A 172 -0.01 4.36 20.17
N ARG A 173 -1.27 4.09 19.84
CA ARG A 173 -2.02 2.90 20.30
C ARG A 173 -2.10 1.79 19.26
N THR A 174 -1.85 2.10 17.99
CA THR A 174 -1.95 1.17 16.88
C THR A 174 -0.62 1.14 16.13
N PRO A 175 0.06 -0.02 16.01
CA PRO A 175 1.33 -0.14 15.29
C PRO A 175 1.18 0.12 13.79
N ALA A 176 2.31 0.37 13.11
CA ALA A 176 2.33 0.55 11.65
C ALA A 176 1.75 -0.69 10.97
#